data_AF-A0A961DTR8-F1
#
_entry.id   AF-A0A961DTR8-F1
#
_cell.length_a   1.000
_cell.length_b   1.000
_cell.length_c   1.000
_cell.angle_alpha   90.00
_cell.angle_beta   90.00
_cell.angle_gamma   90.00
#
_symmetry.space_group_name_H-M   'P 1'
#
loop_
_entity.id
_entity.type
_entity.pdbx_description
1 polymer ?
#
loop_
_entity_poly.entity_id
_entity_poly.type
_entity_poly.pdbx_seq_one_letter_code
_entity_poly.pdbx_strand_id
1 'polypeptide(L)'
;MDPTDPTAAMREWEALAGDHFKKSARALQQVSEAAEAGDEAAVRSGCQQLHDANAIGLQRDLPTPDPELTAELQRMIDDMNVATHACLRFVLARNPNDAIVYQDYLARAVDHLDRAKLLLDADLRPS
;
A
#
# COMPACT_ATOMS: atom_id res chain seq x y z
N MET A 1 21.70 -19.93 -12.21
CA MET A 1 21.44 -19.05 -11.05
C MET A 1 21.46 -19.94 -9.82
N ASP A 2 22.22 -19.54 -8.81
CA ASP A 2 22.22 -20.23 -7.54
C ASP A 2 20.88 -19.91 -6.83
N PRO A 3 20.07 -20.91 -6.46
CA PRO A 3 18.81 -20.70 -5.73
C PRO A 3 19.01 -20.10 -4.32
N THR A 4 20.24 -19.77 -3.92
CA THR A 4 20.56 -19.17 -2.62
C THR A 4 21.05 -17.72 -2.67
N ASP A 5 21.07 -17.05 -3.84
CA ASP A 5 21.39 -15.62 -3.92
C ASP A 5 20.21 -14.77 -3.38
N PRO A 6 20.33 -14.14 -2.20
CA PRO A 6 19.26 -13.34 -1.61
C PRO A 6 18.87 -12.14 -2.49
N THR A 7 19.83 -11.58 -3.23
CA THR A 7 19.60 -10.46 -4.15
C THR A 7 18.74 -10.90 -5.33
N ALA A 8 19.00 -12.09 -5.89
CA ALA A 8 18.22 -12.62 -7.00
C ALA A 8 16.78 -12.92 -6.57
N ALA A 9 16.59 -13.55 -5.40
CA ALA A 9 15.28 -13.79 -4.82
C ALA A 9 14.52 -12.48 -4.57
N MET A 10 15.21 -11.45 -4.07
CA MET A 10 14.61 -10.14 -3.85
C MET A 10 14.16 -9.47 -5.17
N ARG A 11 14.97 -9.54 -6.24
CA ARG A 11 14.58 -9.02 -7.56
C ARG A 11 13.36 -9.72 -8.15
N GLU A 12 13.28 -11.04 -7.97
CA GLU A 12 12.11 -11.82 -8.42
C GLU A 12 10.84 -11.40 -7.67
N TRP A 13 10.94 -11.25 -6.35
CA TRP A 13 9.83 -10.75 -5.54
C TRP A 13 9.43 -9.32 -5.94
N GLU A 14 10.39 -8.41 -6.09
CA GLU A 14 10.14 -7.01 -6.49
C GLU A 14 9.41 -6.94 -7.84
N ALA A 15 9.82 -7.78 -8.81
CA ALA A 15 9.19 -7.83 -10.12
C ALA A 15 7.71 -8.26 -10.07
N LEU A 16 7.35 -9.15 -9.13
CA LEU A 16 5.97 -9.59 -8.90
C LEU A 16 5.16 -8.53 -8.15
N ALA A 17 5.70 -8.01 -7.04
CA ALA A 17 5.00 -7.09 -6.15
C ALA A 17 4.90 -5.66 -6.70
N GLY A 18 5.84 -5.25 -7.57
CA GLY A 18 5.96 -3.89 -8.12
C GLY A 18 4.69 -3.32 -8.73
N ASP A 19 3.88 -4.15 -9.37
CA ASP A 19 2.62 -3.72 -9.98
C ASP A 19 1.52 -3.38 -8.95
N HIS A 20 1.57 -3.98 -7.76
CA HIS A 20 0.66 -3.66 -6.67
C HIS A 20 0.92 -2.25 -6.12
N PHE A 21 2.19 -1.85 -5.95
CA PHE A 21 2.55 -0.50 -5.55
C PHE A 21 2.11 0.56 -6.57
N LYS A 22 2.30 0.29 -7.87
CA LYS A 22 1.81 1.19 -8.94
C LYS A 22 0.28 1.32 -8.93
N LYS A 23 -0.45 0.23 -8.69
CA LYS A 23 -1.91 0.25 -8.57
C LYS A 23 -2.36 1.05 -7.35
N SER A 24 -1.69 0.85 -6.21
CA SER A 24 -1.93 1.61 -4.98
C SER A 24 -1.74 3.11 -5.20
N ALA A 25 -0.62 3.53 -5.80
CA ALA A 25 -0.35 4.94 -6.10
C ALA A 25 -1.40 5.58 -7.04
N ARG A 26 -1.82 4.86 -8.09
CA ARG A 26 -2.89 5.34 -8.98
C ARG A 26 -4.24 5.45 -8.28
N ALA A 27 -4.58 4.48 -7.43
CA ALA A 27 -5.83 4.51 -6.68
C ALA A 27 -5.84 5.68 -5.68
N LEU A 28 -4.71 5.96 -5.03
CA LEU A 28 -4.58 7.13 -4.15
C LEU A 28 -4.75 8.44 -4.91
N GLN A 29 -4.11 8.57 -6.08
CA GLN A 29 -4.28 9.73 -6.96
C GLN A 29 -5.75 9.91 -7.36
N GLN A 30 -6.43 8.83 -7.75
CA GLN A 30 -7.85 8.84 -8.10
C GLN A 30 -8.72 9.31 -6.92
N VAL A 31 -8.45 8.84 -5.69
CA VAL A 31 -9.19 9.29 -4.49
C VAL A 31 -9.01 10.80 -4.29
N SER A 32 -7.79 11.32 -4.43
CA SER A 32 -7.50 12.74 -4.29
C SER A 32 -8.24 13.59 -5.33
N GLU A 33 -8.11 13.24 -6.61
CA GLU A 33 -8.75 13.96 -7.71
C GLU A 33 -10.29 13.93 -7.61
N ALA A 34 -10.84 12.77 -7.25
CA ALA A 34 -12.28 12.61 -7.07
C ALA A 34 -12.81 13.43 -5.87
N ALA A 35 -12.04 13.49 -4.77
CA ALA A 35 -12.40 14.29 -3.60
C ALA A 35 -12.40 15.79 -3.94
N GLU A 36 -11.40 16.26 -4.70
CA GLU A 36 -11.34 17.65 -5.18
C GLU A 36 -12.50 17.99 -6.12
N ALA A 37 -12.90 17.05 -6.99
CA ALA A 37 -14.01 17.22 -7.91
C ALA A 37 -15.40 17.05 -7.26
N GLY A 38 -15.48 16.58 -6.01
CA GLY A 38 -16.74 16.22 -5.36
C GLY A 38 -17.42 14.97 -5.96
N ASP A 39 -16.67 14.12 -6.67
CA ASP A 39 -17.18 12.89 -7.27
C ASP A 39 -17.17 11.74 -6.26
N GLU A 40 -18.28 11.60 -5.54
CA GLU A 40 -18.43 10.61 -4.49
C GLU A 40 -18.31 9.16 -4.99
N ALA A 41 -18.77 8.89 -6.22
CA ALA A 41 -18.70 7.57 -6.83
C ALA A 41 -17.24 7.21 -7.17
N ALA A 42 -16.48 8.17 -7.70
CA ALA A 42 -15.07 7.98 -7.99
C ALA A 42 -14.22 7.88 -6.71
N VAL A 43 -14.55 8.60 -5.62
CA VAL A 43 -13.91 8.42 -4.30
C VAL A 43 -14.13 7.00 -3.80
N ARG A 44 -15.37 6.50 -3.82
CA ARG A 44 -15.68 5.13 -3.41
C ARG A 44 -14.89 4.11 -4.22
N SER A 45 -14.89 4.26 -5.54
CA SER A 45 -14.15 3.39 -6.45
C SER A 45 -12.64 3.40 -6.15
N GLY A 46 -12.07 4.59 -5.96
CA GLY A 46 -10.65 4.75 -5.63
C GLY A 46 -10.28 4.09 -4.30
N CYS A 47 -11.10 4.26 -3.26
CA CYS A 47 -10.85 3.62 -1.96
C CYS A 47 -10.99 2.10 -2.00
N GLN A 48 -11.89 1.55 -2.83
CA GLN A 48 -11.94 0.11 -3.06
C GLN A 48 -10.71 -0.40 -3.81
N GLN A 49 -10.28 0.30 -4.86
CA GLN A 49 -9.08 -0.07 -5.62
C GLN A 49 -7.82 0.01 -4.74
N LEU A 50 -7.74 1.00 -3.85
CA LEU A 50 -6.65 1.14 -2.90
C LEU A 50 -6.65 -0.02 -1.90
N HIS A 51 -7.82 -0.43 -1.38
CA HIS A 51 -7.95 -1.61 -0.53
C HIS A 51 -7.45 -2.86 -1.26
N ASP A 52 -7.98 -3.12 -2.47
CA ASP A 52 -7.71 -4.34 -3.22
C ASP A 52 -6.24 -4.44 -3.64
N ALA A 53 -5.61 -3.31 -3.99
CA ALA A 53 -4.18 -3.28 -4.32
C ALA A 53 -3.30 -3.73 -3.16
N ASN A 54 -3.63 -3.32 -1.93
CA ASN A 54 -2.80 -3.54 -0.74
C ASN A 54 -3.22 -4.80 0.05
N ALA A 55 -4.45 -4.83 0.57
CA ALA A 55 -4.93 -5.87 1.48
C ALA A 55 -5.24 -7.21 0.80
N ILE A 56 -5.36 -7.22 -0.54
CA ILE A 56 -5.56 -8.45 -1.32
C ILE A 56 -4.33 -8.72 -2.18
N GLY A 57 -3.98 -7.77 -3.04
CA GLY A 57 -2.92 -7.91 -4.03
C GLY A 57 -1.54 -8.09 -3.39
N LEU A 58 -1.02 -7.02 -2.77
CA LEU A 58 0.30 -7.07 -2.16
C LEU A 58 0.38 -8.10 -1.03
N GLN A 59 -0.66 -8.22 -0.20
CA GLN A 59 -0.73 -9.21 0.88
C GLN A 59 -0.50 -10.65 0.41
N ARG A 60 -0.98 -11.01 -0.79
CA ARG A 60 -0.80 -12.35 -1.37
C ARG A 60 0.65 -12.66 -1.71
N ASP A 61 1.44 -11.63 -1.99
CA ASP A 61 2.83 -11.75 -2.42
C ASP A 61 3.80 -11.59 -1.22
N LEU A 62 3.28 -11.62 0.02
CA LEU A 62 4.06 -11.76 1.25
C LEU A 62 4.15 -13.25 1.68
N PRO A 63 5.23 -13.67 2.39
CA PRO A 63 6.36 -12.86 2.85
C PRO A 63 7.37 -12.55 1.73
N THR A 64 8.11 -11.47 1.93
CA THR A 64 9.32 -11.14 1.16
C THR A 64 10.49 -12.02 1.61
N PRO A 65 11.57 -12.14 0.82
CA PRO A 65 12.78 -12.86 1.26
C PRO A 65 13.46 -12.25 2.49
N ASP A 66 13.36 -10.93 2.69
CA ASP A 66 13.79 -10.25 3.93
C ASP A 66 12.65 -10.15 4.96
N PRO A 67 12.74 -10.76 6.15
CA PRO A 67 11.70 -10.65 7.17
C PRO A 67 11.49 -9.23 7.72
N GLU A 68 12.49 -8.36 7.70
CA GLU A 68 12.32 -6.96 8.14
C GLU A 68 11.45 -6.18 7.15
N LEU A 69 11.71 -6.35 5.84
CA LEU A 69 10.84 -5.83 4.77
C LEU A 69 9.41 -6.36 4.89
N THR A 70 9.22 -7.65 5.17
CA THR A 70 7.89 -8.23 5.39
C THR A 70 7.16 -7.54 6.55
N ALA A 71 7.85 -7.27 7.65
CA ALA A 71 7.25 -6.65 8.82
C ALA A 71 6.77 -5.21 8.53
N GLU A 72 7.57 -4.41 7.81
CA GLU A 72 7.17 -3.05 7.44
C GLU A 72 6.03 -3.05 6.41
N LEU A 73 6.06 -3.93 5.41
CA LEU A 73 4.97 -4.05 4.43
C LEU A 73 3.66 -4.55 5.06
N GLN A 74 3.72 -5.46 6.04
CA GLN A 74 2.52 -5.90 6.74
C GLN A 74 1.89 -4.75 7.53
N ARG A 75 2.69 -3.95 8.24
CA ARG A 75 2.17 -2.76 8.96
C ARG A 75 1.60 -1.72 8.01
N MET A 76 2.24 -1.51 6.86
CA MET A 76 1.70 -0.66 5.79
C MET A 76 0.33 -1.16 5.32
N ILE A 77 0.19 -2.46 5.04
CA ILE A 77 -1.07 -3.07 4.60
C ILE A 77 -2.16 -2.92 5.68
N ASP A 78 -1.82 -3.19 6.94
CA ASP A 78 -2.76 -3.10 8.06
C ASP A 78 -3.28 -1.67 8.21
N ASP A 79 -2.39 -0.67 8.18
CA ASP A 79 -2.78 0.73 8.28
C ASP A 79 -3.57 1.20 7.04
N MET A 80 -3.17 0.77 5.84
CA MET A 80 -3.91 1.06 4.61
C MET A 80 -5.32 0.45 4.64
N ASN A 81 -5.46 -0.76 5.17
CA ASN A 81 -6.75 -1.43 5.29
C ASN A 81 -7.69 -0.65 6.23
N VAL A 82 -7.18 -0.14 7.35
CA VAL A 82 -7.95 0.74 8.24
C VAL A 82 -8.35 2.03 7.52
N ALA A 83 -7.40 2.67 6.84
CA ALA A 83 -7.63 3.91 6.10
C ALA A 83 -8.73 3.72 5.03
N THR A 84 -8.64 2.67 4.21
CA THR A 84 -9.62 2.44 3.14
C THR A 84 -11.02 2.14 3.67
N HIS A 85 -11.13 1.40 4.77
CA HIS A 85 -12.43 1.19 5.44
C HIS A 85 -13.01 2.51 5.97
N ALA A 86 -12.18 3.39 6.54
CA ALA A 86 -12.62 4.71 6.98
C ALA A 86 -13.08 5.57 5.79
N CYS A 87 -12.32 5.60 4.69
CA CYS A 87 -12.76 6.29 3.47
C CYS A 87 -14.12 5.79 2.98
N LEU A 88 -14.32 4.47 2.89
CA LEU A 88 -15.58 3.89 2.44
C LEU A 88 -16.75 4.26 3.37
N ARG A 89 -16.53 4.30 4.70
CA ARG A 89 -17.52 4.79 5.66
C ARG A 89 -17.80 6.27 5.50
N PHE A 90 -16.78 7.09 5.27
CA PHE A 90 -16.93 8.53 5.04
C PHE A 90 -17.83 8.81 3.83
N VAL A 91 -17.67 8.09 2.72
CA VAL A 91 -18.53 8.25 1.54
C VAL A 91 -20.00 7.98 1.87
N LEU A 92 -20.28 7.03 2.76
CA LEU A 92 -21.65 6.65 3.13
C LEU A 92 -22.28 7.59 4.17
N ALA A 93 -21.52 7.96 5.21
CA ALA A 93 -22.06 8.62 6.40
C ALA A 93 -21.65 10.09 6.55
N ARG A 94 -20.66 10.56 5.76
CA ARG A 94 -20.09 11.92 5.82
C ARG A 94 -19.62 12.33 7.23
N ASN A 95 -19.23 11.36 8.04
CA ASN A 95 -18.74 11.60 9.39
C ASN A 95 -17.31 12.15 9.33
N PRO A 96 -17.04 13.37 9.82
CA PRO A 96 -15.69 13.94 9.77
C PRO A 96 -14.64 13.09 10.50
N ASN A 97 -15.03 12.29 11.49
CA ASN A 97 -14.10 11.39 12.18
C ASN A 97 -13.54 10.31 11.23
N ASP A 98 -14.30 9.84 10.24
CA ASP A 98 -13.81 8.86 9.28
C ASP A 98 -12.77 9.48 8.32
N ALA A 99 -12.90 10.76 7.99
CA ALA A 99 -11.88 11.47 7.22
C ALA A 99 -10.57 11.63 8.02
N ILE A 100 -10.66 11.93 9.31
CA ILE A 100 -9.48 12.00 10.21
C ILE A 100 -8.80 10.63 10.30
N VAL A 101 -9.57 9.55 10.52
CA VAL A 101 -9.03 8.19 10.57
C VAL A 101 -8.36 7.80 9.25
N TYR A 102 -8.98 8.13 8.10
CA TYR A 102 -8.36 7.89 6.80
C TYR A 102 -7.01 8.59 6.68
N GLN A 103 -6.92 9.88 7.05
CA GLN A 103 -5.69 10.67 6.94
C GLN A 103 -4.60 10.16 7.87
N ASP A 104 -4.91 9.90 9.14
CA ASP A 104 -3.94 9.45 10.15
C ASP A 104 -3.32 8.10 9.78
N TYR A 105 -4.17 7.13 9.38
CA TYR A 105 -3.70 5.81 9.02
C TYR A 105 -3.01 5.77 7.66
N LEU A 106 -3.44 6.59 6.70
CA LEU A 106 -2.72 6.74 5.43
C LEU A 106 -1.30 7.29 5.68
N ALA A 107 -1.15 8.31 6.53
CA ALA A 107 0.17 8.86 6.86
C ALA A 107 1.09 7.81 7.49
N ARG A 108 0.58 7.02 8.45
CA ARG A 108 1.34 5.91 9.03
C ARG A 108 1.72 4.83 8.02
N ALA A 109 0.80 4.48 7.11
CA ALA A 109 1.10 3.54 6.05
C ALA A 109 2.23 4.05 5.15
N VAL A 110 2.24 5.36 4.81
CA VAL A 110 3.34 5.98 4.06
C VAL A 110 4.66 5.88 4.82
N ASP A 111 4.67 6.14 6.13
CA ASP A 111 5.88 5.99 6.96
C ASP A 111 6.44 4.56 6.97
N HIS A 112 5.57 3.54 6.90
CA HIS A 112 5.97 2.14 6.79
C HIS A 112 6.48 1.82 5.38
N LEU A 113 5.85 2.37 4.34
CA LEU A 113 6.30 2.21 2.96
C LEU A 113 7.68 2.83 2.73
N ASP A 114 7.96 4.01 3.29
CA ASP A 114 9.26 4.66 3.19
C ASP A 114 10.36 3.82 3.85
N ARG A 115 10.08 3.20 5.01
CA ARG A 115 10.99 2.24 5.66
C ARG A 115 11.19 0.97 4.84
N ALA A 116 10.11 0.40 4.32
CA ALA A 116 10.16 -0.76 3.43
C ALA A 116 11.02 -0.48 2.19
N LYS A 117 10.92 0.72 1.61
CA LYS A 117 11.75 1.13 0.48
C LYS A 117 13.24 1.17 0.84
N LEU A 118 13.60 1.69 2.01
CA LEU A 118 15.00 1.71 2.46
C LEU A 118 15.59 0.30 2.62
N LEU A 119 14.79 -0.66 3.09
CA LEU A 119 15.17 -2.07 3.21
C LEU A 119 15.34 -2.70 1.82
N LEU A 120 14.37 -2.52 0.93
CA LEU A 120 14.44 -3.02 -0.44
C LEU A 120 15.67 -2.46 -1.19
N ASP A 121 15.93 -1.15 -1.09
CA ASP A 121 17.12 -0.52 -1.68
C ASP A 121 18.40 -1.09 -1.06
N ALA A 122 18.39 -1.47 0.23
CA ALA A 122 19.52 -2.11 0.88
C ALA A 122 19.78 -3.52 0.35
N ASP A 123 18.72 -4.33 0.17
CA ASP A 123 18.79 -5.71 -0.30
C ASP A 123 19.20 -5.82 -1.77
N LEU A 124 18.94 -4.77 -2.57
CA LEU A 124 19.22 -4.75 -4.00
C LEU A 124 20.56 -4.08 -4.36
N ARG A 125 21.30 -3.56 -3.37
CA ARG A 125 22.61 -2.94 -3.60
C ARG A 125 23.62 -3.98 -4.12
N PRO A 126 24.40 -3.65 -5.15
CA PRO A 126 25.52 -4.50 -5.57
C PRO A 126 26.53 -4.63 -4.43
N SER A 127 26.94 -5.87 -4.13
CA SER A 127 28.05 -6.20 -3.23
C SER A 127 29.41 -5.77 -3.80
#